data_AF-A0A1Q3AUT0-F1
#
_entry.id   AF-A0A1Q3AUT0-F1
#
_cell.length_a   1.000
_cell.length_b   1.000
_cell.length_c   1.000
_cell.angle_alpha   90.00
_cell.angle_beta   90.00
_cell.angle_gamma   90.00
#
_symmetry.space_group_name_H-M   'P 1'
#
loop_
_entity.id
_entity.type
_entity.pdbx_description
1 polymer ?
#
loop_
_entity_poly.entity_id
_entity_poly.type
_entity_poly.pdbx_seq_one_letter_code
_entity_poly.pdbx_strand_id
1 'polypeptide(L)'
;MSKKDRSTCFTLLNCMHDDLINAYEHCVTTKEMWNELRFDFGGNSVTRLRNLVLKFEMYKKESKNSMTKYLRIMSSMIRDLKNVGNALYVEQQVKAVVRSFA
;
A
#
# COMPACT_ATOMS: atom_id res chain seq x y z
N MET A 1 -14.53 2.73 28.16
CA MET A 1 -13.70 3.77 27.54
C MET A 1 -12.93 4.50 28.63
N SER A 2 -11.59 4.49 28.58
CA SER A 2 -10.81 5.31 29.51
C SER A 2 -10.94 6.78 29.14
N LYS A 3 -11.00 7.70 30.11
CA LYS A 3 -11.01 9.16 29.85
C LYS A 3 -9.82 9.59 28.97
N LYS A 4 -8.71 8.85 29.09
CA LYS A 4 -7.46 9.08 28.34
C LYS A 4 -7.64 8.85 26.84
N ASP A 5 -8.33 7.78 26.43
CA ASP A 5 -8.49 7.43 25.01
C ASP A 5 -9.38 8.44 24.27
N ARG A 6 -10.46 8.89 24.93
CA ARG A 6 -11.36 9.93 24.38
C ARG A 6 -10.62 11.25 24.14
N SER A 7 -9.77 11.66 25.07
CA SER A 7 -8.98 12.89 24.94
C SER A 7 -7.99 12.80 23.77
N THR A 8 -7.33 11.66 23.58
CA THR A 8 -6.39 11.46 22.48
C THR A 8 -7.07 11.41 21.12
N CYS A 9 -8.25 10.78 21.01
CA CYS A 9 -9.06 10.84 19.79
C CYS A 9 -9.44 12.28 19.43
N PHE A 10 -9.90 13.05 20.42
CA PHE A 10 -10.29 14.45 20.21
C PHE A 10 -9.11 15.32 19.76
N THR A 11 -7.93 15.14 20.36
CA THR A 11 -6.71 15.84 19.92
C THR A 11 -6.29 15.47 18.50
N LEU A 12 -6.39 14.19 18.11
CA LEU A 12 -6.06 13.74 16.75
C LEU A 12 -6.99 14.35 15.69
N LEU A 13 -8.28 14.42 16.00
CA LEU A 13 -9.32 14.96 15.13
C LEU A 13 -9.26 16.48 14.98
N ASN A 14 -8.99 17.23 16.05
CA ASN A 14 -8.84 18.69 15.99
C ASN A 14 -7.66 19.16 15.13
N CYS A 15 -6.71 18.30 14.80
CA CYS A 15 -5.64 18.62 13.85
C CYS A 15 -6.09 18.54 12.38
N MET A 16 -7.33 18.11 12.12
CA MET A 16 -7.90 17.87 10.79
C MET A 16 -9.16 18.73 10.61
N HIS A 17 -9.55 19.02 9.36
CA HIS A 17 -10.74 19.85 9.08
C HIS A 17 -12.00 19.31 9.79
N ASP A 18 -12.82 20.22 10.32
CA ASP A 18 -13.98 19.95 11.19
C ASP A 18 -14.98 18.92 10.62
N ASP A 19 -15.07 18.82 9.28
CA ASP A 19 -15.94 17.86 8.60
C ASP A 19 -15.57 16.39 8.85
N LEU A 20 -14.29 16.11 9.14
CA LEU A 20 -13.80 14.74 9.44
C LEU A 20 -14.13 14.31 10.87
N ILE A 21 -14.32 15.26 11.78
CA ILE A 21 -14.63 14.98 13.20
C ILE A 21 -16.00 14.29 13.30
N ASN A 22 -16.98 14.80 12.55
CA ASN A 22 -18.33 14.23 12.50
C ASN A 22 -18.36 12.88 11.78
N ALA A 23 -17.50 12.66 10.77
CA ALA A 23 -17.45 11.42 10.00
C ALA A 23 -16.96 10.22 10.83
N TYR A 24 -16.05 10.43 11.78
CA TYR A 24 -15.42 9.36 12.58
C TYR A 24 -15.86 9.34 14.05
N GLU A 25 -16.87 10.11 14.44
CA GLU A 25 -17.39 10.16 15.83
C GLU A 25 -17.85 8.79 16.35
N HIS A 26 -18.27 7.91 15.45
CA HIS A 26 -18.70 6.54 15.75
C HIS A 26 -17.56 5.61 16.22
N CYS A 27 -16.29 5.99 16.03
CA CYS A 27 -15.14 5.22 16.48
C CYS A 27 -14.92 5.37 18.00
N VAL A 28 -15.06 4.27 18.74
CA VAL A 28 -15.02 4.27 20.21
C VAL A 28 -13.60 4.32 20.76
N THR A 29 -12.62 3.85 19.98
CA THR A 29 -11.20 3.84 20.35
C THR A 29 -10.32 4.54 19.32
N THR A 30 -9.17 5.04 19.77
CA THR A 30 -8.15 5.64 18.89
C THR A 30 -7.65 4.65 17.83
N LYS A 31 -7.62 3.35 18.17
CA LYS A 31 -7.19 2.29 17.27
C LYS A 31 -8.20 2.05 16.15
N GLU A 32 -9.49 2.03 16.46
CA GLU A 32 -10.56 1.92 15.45
C GLU A 32 -10.50 3.12 14.50
N MET A 33 -10.43 4.33 15.05
CA MET A 33 -10.31 5.56 14.27
C MET A 33 -9.08 5.55 13.35
N TRP A 34 -7.92 5.11 13.85
CA TRP A 34 -6.70 4.99 13.06
C TRP A 34 -6.81 3.93 11.94
N ASN A 35 -7.53 2.83 12.18
CA ASN A 35 -7.76 1.80 11.17
C ASN A 35 -8.70 2.27 10.06
N GLU A 36 -9.77 2.98 10.42
CA GLU A 36 -10.73 3.57 9.46
C GLU A 36 -10.05 4.64 8.61
N LEU A 37 -9.27 5.55 9.20
CA LEU A 37 -8.47 6.53 8.45
C LEU A 37 -7.46 5.85 7.49
N ARG A 38 -6.82 4.77 7.94
CA ARG A 38 -5.91 3.97 7.10
C ARG A 38 -6.65 3.22 5.98
N PHE A 39 -7.93 2.91 6.17
CA PHE A 39 -8.75 2.26 5.16
C PHE A 39 -9.22 3.28 4.11
N ASP A 40 -9.87 4.36 4.54
CA ASP A 40 -10.47 5.39 3.69
C ASP A 40 -9.43 6.22 2.93
N PHE A 41 -8.35 6.60 3.60
CA PHE A 41 -7.30 7.45 3.03
C PHE A 41 -5.96 6.74 2.81
N GLY A 42 -5.75 5.54 3.37
CA GLY A 42 -4.53 4.76 3.13
C GLY A 42 -4.48 4.03 1.79
N GLY A 43 -5.49 4.25 0.94
CA GLY A 43 -5.58 3.78 -0.44
C GLY A 43 -5.60 2.25 -0.53
N ASN A 44 -6.78 1.67 -0.32
CA ASN A 44 -7.19 0.28 -0.61
C ASN A 44 -6.05 -0.65 -1.03
N SER A 45 -5.48 -1.36 -0.05
CA SER A 45 -4.42 -2.35 -0.24
C SER A 45 -4.78 -3.37 -1.32
N VAL A 46 -6.05 -3.78 -1.44
CA VAL A 46 -6.50 -4.76 -2.44
C VAL A 46 -6.45 -4.21 -3.86
N THR A 47 -6.97 -3.01 -4.12
CA THR A 47 -6.91 -2.38 -5.46
C THR A 47 -5.48 -2.03 -5.83
N ARG A 48 -4.71 -1.48 -4.87
CA ARG A 48 -3.29 -1.17 -5.08
C ARG A 48 -2.46 -2.43 -5.30
N LEU A 49 -2.73 -3.51 -4.55
CA LEU A 49 -2.11 -4.82 -4.73
C LEU A 49 -2.45 -5.40 -6.11
N ARG A 50 -3.72 -5.39 -6.51
CA ARG A 50 -4.16 -5.86 -7.84
C ARG A 50 -3.45 -5.10 -8.96
N ASN A 51 -3.37 -3.77 -8.84
CA ASN A 51 -2.64 -2.95 -9.81
C ASN A 51 -1.13 -3.24 -9.83
N LEU A 52 -0.50 -3.45 -8.67
CA LEU A 52 0.92 -3.81 -8.59
C LEU A 52 1.19 -5.18 -9.19
N VAL A 53 0.35 -6.17 -8.88
CA VAL A 53 0.43 -7.53 -9.46
C VAL A 53 0.25 -7.46 -10.97
N LEU A 54 -0.77 -6.76 -11.46
CA LEU A 54 -1.01 -6.61 -12.90
C LEU A 54 0.18 -5.94 -13.60
N LYS A 55 0.70 -4.84 -13.05
CA LYS A 55 1.86 -4.12 -13.60
C LYS A 55 3.10 -5.01 -13.63
N PHE A 56 3.34 -5.77 -12.56
CA PHE A 56 4.45 -6.71 -12.49
C PHE A 56 4.30 -7.86 -13.48
N GLU A 57 3.07 -8.35 -13.67
CA GLU A 57 2.79 -9.47 -14.56
C GLU A 57 2.91 -9.10 -16.04
N MET A 58 2.50 -7.89 -16.39
CA MET A 58 2.53 -7.40 -17.75
C MET A 58 3.87 -6.76 -18.14
N TYR A 59 4.80 -6.58 -17.19
CA TYR A 59 6.05 -5.89 -17.46
C TYR A 59 6.93 -6.70 -18.42
N LYS A 60 7.25 -6.08 -19.57
CA LYS A 60 8.22 -6.57 -20.55
C LYS A 60 9.41 -5.63 -20.64
N LYS A 61 10.60 -6.18 -20.79
CA LYS A 61 11.81 -5.39 -21.03
C LYS A 61 11.74 -4.81 -22.43
N GLU A 62 11.67 -3.48 -22.53
CA GLU A 62 11.80 -2.80 -23.81
C GLU A 62 13.24 -2.96 -24.37
N SER A 63 13.36 -3.10 -25.69
CA SER A 63 14.66 -3.23 -26.38
C SER A 63 15.60 -2.05 -26.08
N LYS A 64 15.05 -0.83 -26.00
CA LYS A 64 15.76 0.42 -25.67
C LYS A 64 16.24 0.53 -24.21
N ASN A 65 15.71 -0.27 -23.29
CA ASN A 65 16.10 -0.17 -21.88
C ASN A 65 17.38 -0.98 -21.63
N SER A 66 18.37 -0.34 -20.99
CA SER A 66 19.57 -1.03 -20.50
C SER A 66 19.22 -2.05 -19.42
N MET A 67 20.08 -3.06 -19.26
CA MET A 67 19.88 -4.10 -18.24
C MET A 67 19.78 -3.50 -16.83
N THR A 68 20.62 -2.51 -16.52
CA THR A 68 20.59 -1.81 -15.21
C THR A 68 19.28 -1.08 -14.96
N LYS A 69 18.70 -0.43 -15.98
CA LYS A 69 17.40 0.24 -15.85
C LYS A 69 16.28 -0.77 -15.63
N TYR A 70 16.28 -1.86 -16.39
CA TYR A 70 15.36 -2.98 -16.22
C TYR A 70 15.40 -3.55 -14.79
N LEU A 71 16.60 -3.87 -14.29
CA LEU A 71 16.80 -4.44 -12.96
C LEU A 71 16.29 -3.51 -11.84
N ARG A 72 16.50 -2.19 -11.98
CA ARG A 72 15.96 -1.20 -11.03
C ARG A 72 14.44 -1.21 -10.98
N ILE A 73 13.80 -1.27 -12.15
CA ILE A 73 12.34 -1.30 -12.26
C ILE A 73 11.78 -2.57 -11.62
N MET A 74 12.32 -3.75 -11.99
CA MET A 74 11.91 -5.03 -11.40
C MET A 74 12.12 -5.07 -9.89
N SER A 75 13.29 -4.63 -9.41
CA SER A 75 13.59 -4.59 -7.96
C SER A 75 12.63 -3.68 -7.20
N SER A 76 12.23 -2.55 -7.80
CA SER A 76 11.23 -1.66 -7.20
C SER A 76 9.87 -2.34 -7.09
N MET A 77 9.40 -3.01 -8.15
CA MET A 77 8.11 -3.70 -8.14
C MET A 77 8.07 -4.84 -7.10
N ILE A 78 9.14 -5.62 -6.99
CA ILE A 78 9.25 -6.68 -5.98
C ILE A 78 9.19 -6.10 -4.57
N ARG A 79 9.88 -4.99 -4.32
CA ARG A 79 9.85 -4.30 -3.03
C ARG A 79 8.45 -3.74 -2.72
N ASP A 80 7.78 -3.14 -3.70
CA ASP A 80 6.44 -2.58 -3.52
C ASP A 80 5.42 -3.68 -3.22
N LEU A 81 5.52 -4.83 -3.91
CA LEU A 81 4.72 -6.02 -3.64
C LEU A 81 4.95 -6.56 -2.21
N LYS A 82 6.22 -6.65 -1.78
CA LYS A 82 6.55 -7.05 -0.41
C LYS A 82 5.94 -6.10 0.63
N ASN A 83 6.00 -4.79 0.39
CA ASN A 83 5.50 -3.77 1.31
C ASN A 83 3.97 -3.80 1.48
N VAL A 84 3.24 -4.27 0.47
CA VAL A 84 1.78 -4.47 0.56
C VAL A 84 1.38 -5.88 1.04
N GLY A 85 2.34 -6.67 1.53
CA GLY A 85 2.10 -8.00 2.09
C GLY A 85 2.13 -9.15 1.08
N ASN A 86 2.55 -8.90 -0.17
CA ASN A 86 2.68 -9.92 -1.20
C ASN A 86 4.16 -10.22 -1.50
N ALA A 87 4.83 -10.88 -0.56
CA ALA A 87 6.23 -11.28 -0.74
C ALA A 87 6.33 -12.44 -1.76
N LEU A 88 7.11 -12.23 -2.82
CA LEU A 88 7.34 -13.23 -3.86
C LEU A 88 8.45 -14.21 -3.47
N TYR A 89 8.21 -15.50 -3.69
CA TYR A 89 9.24 -16.54 -3.59
C TYR A 89 10.27 -16.41 -4.74
N VAL A 90 11.48 -16.95 -4.54
CA VAL A 90 12.57 -16.91 -5.54
C VAL A 90 12.11 -17.44 -6.89
N GLU A 91 11.39 -18.55 -6.91
CA GLU A 91 10.86 -19.14 -8.15
C GLU A 91 9.92 -18.18 -8.91
N GLN A 92 9.06 -17.45 -8.19
CA GLN A 92 8.15 -16.47 -8.80
C GLN A 92 8.93 -15.29 -9.39
N GLN A 93 9.99 -14.84 -8.70
CA GLN A 93 10.86 -13.77 -9.21
C GLN A 93 11.59 -14.22 -10.49
N VAL A 94 12.15 -15.43 -10.51
CA VAL A 94 12.84 -15.99 -11.68
C VAL A 94 11.87 -16.15 -12.87
N LYS A 95 10.67 -16.70 -12.64
CA LYS A 95 9.64 -16.81 -13.70
C LYS A 95 9.25 -15.45 -14.27
N ALA A 96 9.12 -14.43 -13.42
CA ALA A 96 8.80 -13.08 -13.88
C ALA A 96 9.92 -12.47 -14.72
N VAL A 97 11.18 -12.69 -14.33
CA VAL A 97 12.34 -12.27 -15.12
C VAL A 97 12.30 -12.93 -16.50
N VAL A 98 12.23 -14.25 -16.57
CA VAL A 98 12.17 -15.00 -17.84
C VAL A 98 11.04 -14.50 -18.74
N ARG A 99 9.82 -14.36 -18.20
CA ARG A 99 8.66 -13.85 -18.95
C ARG A 99 8.88 -12.45 -19.50
N SER A 100 9.56 -11.56 -18.77
CA SER A 100 9.75 -10.18 -19.22
C SER A 100 10.69 -10.04 -20.43
N PHE A 101 11.46 -11.09 -20.76
CA PHE A 101 12.30 -11.14 -21.96
C PHE A 101 11.62 -11.84 -23.15
N ALA A 102 10.44 -12.43 -22.95
CA ALA A 102 9.61 -13.04 -23.99
C ALA A 102 8.62 -12.03 -24.60
#